data_AF-A0A3A6TX42-F1
#
_entry.id   AF-A0A3A6TX42-F1
#
_cell.length_a   1.000
_cell.length_b   1.000
_cell.length_c   1.000
_cell.angle_alpha   90.00
_cell.angle_beta   90.00
_cell.angle_gamma   90.00
#
_symmetry.space_group_name_H-M   'P 1'
#
loop_
_entity.id
_entity.type
_entity.pdbx_description
1 polymer ?
#
loop_
_entity_poly.entity_id
_entity_poly.type
_entity_poly.pdbx_seq_one_letter_code
_entity_poly.pdbx_strand_id
1 'polypeptide(L)'
;MSKKNKGIFAKIKSAYVECHEDCEVPYPIVEFIKKDNIPMVVIGQRYSHYYRIVPLEEAADDDKILAGLSPRDVQNLSMYTLFLELQRRYELDTVEYHQSDEKYFNFKDKKTDSFIQLTTEGILNNPDIFNKIKDGDQFKVGFLCGDKNKSEDKSKGRESNNKKMH
;
A
#
# COMPACT_ATOMS: atom_id res chain seq x y z
N MET A 1 -20.03 29.22 -41.59
CA MET A 1 -19.64 30.31 -40.67
C MET A 1 -18.31 29.97 -40.03
N SER A 2 -17.35 30.90 -40.11
CA SER A 2 -15.93 30.71 -39.80
C SER A 2 -15.70 30.35 -38.31
N LYS A 3 -14.95 29.27 -38.06
CA LYS A 3 -14.37 28.92 -36.75
C LYS A 3 -13.33 29.99 -36.41
N LYS A 4 -13.77 31.09 -35.77
CA LYS A 4 -12.87 32.12 -35.27
C LYS A 4 -11.92 31.48 -34.25
N ASN A 5 -10.64 31.44 -34.59
CA ASN A 5 -9.58 31.07 -33.65
C ASN A 5 -9.73 31.94 -32.39
N LYS A 6 -10.08 31.31 -31.27
CA LYS A 6 -10.03 31.95 -29.96
C LYS A 6 -8.59 32.41 -29.76
N GLY A 7 -8.39 33.74 -29.73
CA GLY A 7 -7.07 34.35 -29.55
C GLY A 7 -6.40 33.87 -28.27
N ILE A 8 -5.08 34.07 -28.16
CA ILE A 8 -4.27 33.57 -27.04
C ILE A 8 -4.86 33.95 -25.68
N PHE A 9 -5.45 35.14 -25.57
CA PHE A 9 -6.16 35.62 -24.38
C PHE A 9 -7.39 34.81 -23.99
N ALA A 10 -8.16 34.29 -24.96
CA ALA A 10 -9.30 33.43 -24.65
C ALA A 10 -8.84 32.04 -24.19
N LYS A 11 -7.70 31.55 -24.68
CA LYS A 11 -7.07 30.31 -24.18
C LYS A 11 -6.51 30.51 -22.78
N ILE A 12 -5.83 31.63 -22.52
CA ILE A 12 -5.33 32.00 -21.19
C ILE A 12 -6.49 32.19 -20.21
N LYS A 13 -7.59 32.85 -20.63
CA LYS A 13 -8.78 33.02 -19.81
C LYS A 13 -9.47 31.69 -19.51
N SER A 14 -9.57 30.77 -20.48
CA SER A 14 -10.06 29.42 -20.23
C SER A 14 -9.15 28.65 -19.27
N ALA A 15 -7.83 28.71 -19.44
CA ALA A 15 -6.87 28.10 -18.51
C ALA A 15 -6.93 28.74 -17.11
N TYR A 16 -7.17 30.05 -17.02
CA TYR A 16 -7.36 30.77 -15.76
C TYR A 16 -8.66 30.39 -15.06
N VAL A 17 -9.75 30.20 -15.80
CA VAL A 17 -11.05 29.76 -15.28
C VAL A 17 -10.99 28.29 -14.85
N GLU A 18 -10.37 27.42 -15.65
CA GLU A 18 -10.06 26.02 -15.25
C GLU A 18 -9.17 25.99 -13.98
N CYS A 19 -8.19 26.88 -13.87
CA CYS A 19 -7.42 27.06 -12.62
C CYS A 19 -8.25 27.64 -11.46
N HIS A 20 -9.31 28.40 -11.72
CA HIS A 20 -10.13 29.05 -10.69
C HIS A 20 -11.20 28.12 -10.11
N GLU A 21 -11.69 27.14 -10.87
CA GLU A 21 -12.51 26.06 -10.34
C GLU A 21 -11.72 25.18 -9.34
N ASP A 22 -10.39 25.09 -9.50
CA ASP A 22 -9.47 24.50 -8.52
C ASP A 22 -9.08 25.46 -7.36
N CYS A 23 -9.52 26.73 -7.33
CA CYS A 23 -9.11 27.70 -6.31
C CYS A 23 -9.86 27.61 -4.98
N GLU A 24 -11.04 26.99 -4.96
CA GLU A 24 -11.85 26.87 -3.74
C GLU A 24 -11.39 25.70 -2.85
N VAL A 25 -10.61 24.77 -3.41
CA VAL A 25 -10.18 23.58 -2.66
C VAL A 25 -8.94 23.86 -1.82
N PRO A 26 -9.00 23.59 -0.50
CA PRO A 26 -7.89 23.90 0.41
C PRO A 26 -6.67 23.00 0.21
N TYR A 27 -6.87 21.77 -0.29
CA TYR A 27 -5.85 20.75 -0.40
C TYR A 27 -5.72 20.23 -1.84
N PRO A 28 -4.52 20.31 -2.43
CA PRO A 28 -4.19 19.50 -3.60
C PRO A 28 -3.43 18.21 -3.27
N ILE A 29 -3.59 17.20 -4.12
CA ILE A 29 -2.64 16.07 -4.18
C ILE A 29 -1.37 16.55 -4.89
N VAL A 30 -0.23 16.45 -4.21
CA VAL A 30 1.07 16.87 -4.73
C VAL A 30 1.74 15.70 -5.45
N GLU A 31 1.76 14.53 -4.80
CA GLU A 31 2.42 13.34 -5.32
C GLU A 31 1.92 12.06 -4.66
N PHE A 32 2.06 10.95 -5.38
CA PHE A 32 1.95 9.61 -4.85
C PHE A 32 3.35 9.06 -4.64
N ILE A 33 3.65 8.60 -3.42
CA ILE A 33 4.96 8.08 -3.06
C ILE A 33 4.82 6.70 -2.43
N LYS A 34 5.92 5.96 -2.34
CA LYS A 34 6.00 4.69 -1.63
C LYS A 34 7.01 4.81 -0.51
N LYS A 35 6.60 4.59 0.74
CA LYS A 35 7.47 4.64 1.93
C LYS A 35 7.34 3.32 2.68
N ASP A 36 8.46 2.63 2.90
CA ASP A 36 8.50 1.32 3.59
C ASP A 36 7.51 0.30 2.98
N ASN A 37 7.43 0.29 1.65
CA ASN A 37 6.46 -0.45 0.84
C ASN A 37 4.98 -0.08 0.98
N ILE A 38 4.64 0.92 1.77
CA ILE A 38 3.27 1.42 1.92
C ILE A 38 3.05 2.54 0.89
N PRO A 39 2.01 2.43 0.03
CA PRO A 39 1.58 3.53 -0.83
C PRO A 39 1.05 4.70 0.02
N MET A 40 1.62 5.88 -0.17
CA MET A 40 1.24 7.11 0.52
C MET A 40 0.86 8.18 -0.50
N VAL A 41 0.04 9.13 -0.07
CA VAL A 41 -0.24 10.35 -0.82
C VAL A 41 0.24 11.56 -0.02
N VAL A 42 0.89 12.49 -0.72
CA VAL A 42 1.31 13.77 -0.17
C VAL A 42 0.27 14.80 -0.54
N ILE A 43 -0.39 15.33 0.48
CA ILE A 43 -1.47 16.30 0.37
C ILE A 43 -0.94 17.64 0.86
N GLY A 44 -0.82 18.60 -0.04
CA GLY A 44 -0.34 19.94 0.28
C GLY A 44 -1.50 20.81 0.74
N GLN A 45 -1.25 21.78 1.62
CA GLN A 45 -2.18 22.89 1.81
C GLN A 45 -1.82 24.03 0.85
N ARG A 46 -2.81 24.61 0.20
CA ARG A 46 -2.58 25.71 -0.74
C ARG A 46 -1.93 26.92 -0.05
N TYR A 47 -1.00 27.59 -0.75
CA TYR A 47 -0.26 28.77 -0.28
C TYR A 47 0.52 28.57 1.04
N SER A 48 0.85 27.32 1.33
CA SER A 48 1.48 26.91 2.57
C SER A 48 2.62 25.95 2.26
N HIS A 49 3.64 25.94 3.14
CA HIS A 49 4.71 24.93 3.09
C HIS A 49 4.32 23.65 3.84
N TYR A 50 3.11 23.60 4.41
CA TYR A 50 2.61 22.43 5.12
C TYR A 50 2.07 21.39 4.14
N TYR A 51 2.56 20.17 4.30
CA TYR A 51 2.07 18.97 3.64
C TYR A 51 1.76 17.90 4.70
N ARG A 52 0.74 17.08 4.41
CA ARG A 52 0.42 15.87 5.17
C ARG A 52 0.74 14.67 4.29
N ILE A 53 1.48 13.71 4.85
CA ILE A 53 1.72 12.42 4.20
C ILE A 53 0.80 11.42 4.89
N VAL A 54 -0.11 10.83 4.13
CA VAL A 54 -1.11 9.89 4.63
C VAL A 54 -1.08 8.61 3.79
N PRO A 55 -1.33 7.43 4.41
CA PRO A 55 -1.55 6.21 3.66
C PRO A 55 -2.64 6.41 2.60
N LEU A 56 -2.43 5.83 1.42
CA LEU A 56 -3.35 5.99 0.30
C LEU A 56 -4.78 5.52 0.66
N GLU A 57 -4.89 4.36 1.32
CA GLU A 57 -6.18 3.81 1.76
C GLU A 57 -6.88 4.77 2.75
N GLU A 58 -6.14 5.33 3.72
CA GLU A 58 -6.70 6.31 4.67
C GLU A 58 -7.18 7.58 3.95
N ALA A 59 -6.41 8.09 2.99
CA ALA A 59 -6.79 9.29 2.24
C ALA A 59 -8.00 9.06 1.34
N ALA A 60 -8.16 7.85 0.80
CA ALA A 60 -9.30 7.47 -0.03
C ALA A 60 -10.60 7.26 0.78
N ASP A 61 -10.48 6.95 2.07
CA ASP A 61 -11.62 6.68 2.97
C ASP A 61 -11.97 7.87 3.91
N ASP A 62 -11.16 8.93 3.97
CA ASP A 62 -11.39 10.09 4.85
C ASP A 62 -12.21 11.19 4.16
N ASP A 63 -13.50 11.27 4.49
CA ASP A 63 -14.45 12.29 4.00
C ASP A 63 -13.95 13.74 4.15
N LYS A 64 -13.18 14.05 5.20
CA LYS A 64 -12.66 15.41 5.41
C LYS A 64 -11.53 15.74 4.45
N ILE A 65 -10.68 14.76 4.16
CA ILE A 65 -9.65 14.89 3.14
C ILE A 65 -10.32 15.05 1.78
N LEU A 66 -11.23 14.15 1.43
CA LEU A 66 -11.95 14.18 0.15
C LEU A 66 -12.70 15.49 -0.09
N ALA A 67 -13.41 16.00 0.93
CA ALA A 67 -14.12 17.28 0.85
C ALA A 67 -13.19 18.48 0.60
N GLY A 68 -11.90 18.33 0.93
CA GLY A 68 -10.89 19.35 0.74
C GLY A 68 -10.10 19.25 -0.57
N LEU A 69 -10.32 18.21 -1.37
CA LEU A 69 -9.69 17.97 -2.67
C LEU A 69 -10.56 18.45 -3.84
N SER A 70 -9.95 18.73 -4.99
CA SER A 70 -10.71 18.97 -6.22
C SER A 70 -11.32 17.67 -6.76
N PRO A 71 -12.39 17.74 -7.58
CA PRO A 71 -12.94 16.56 -8.24
C PRO A 71 -11.89 15.79 -9.06
N ARG A 72 -10.92 16.50 -9.64
CA ARG A 72 -9.81 15.88 -10.39
C ARG A 72 -8.87 15.13 -9.46
N ASP A 73 -8.56 15.68 -8.30
CA ASP A 73 -7.71 15.02 -7.30
C ASP A 73 -8.39 13.81 -6.69
N VAL A 74 -9.68 13.90 -6.39
CA VAL A 74 -10.50 12.74 -5.99
C VAL A 74 -10.46 11.66 -7.08
N GLN A 75 -10.65 12.03 -8.34
CA GLN A 75 -10.56 11.08 -9.45
C GLN A 75 -9.17 10.43 -9.54
N ASN A 76 -8.09 11.22 -9.44
CA ASN A 76 -6.72 10.69 -9.48
C ASN A 76 -6.46 9.73 -8.32
N LEU A 77 -6.88 10.09 -7.11
CA LEU A 77 -6.78 9.26 -5.91
C LEU A 77 -7.53 7.94 -6.08
N SER A 78 -8.78 7.99 -6.54
CA SER A 78 -9.59 6.80 -6.78
C SER A 78 -8.98 5.92 -7.88
N MET A 79 -8.50 6.50 -8.98
CA MET A 79 -7.86 5.75 -10.07
C MET A 79 -6.57 5.07 -9.62
N TYR A 80 -5.75 5.75 -8.82
CA TYR A 80 -4.53 5.18 -8.29
C TYR A 80 -4.82 4.06 -7.28
N THR A 81 -5.80 4.26 -6.40
CA THR A 81 -6.26 3.25 -5.44
C THR A 81 -6.80 2.00 -6.17
N LEU A 82 -7.64 2.20 -7.19
CA LEU A 82 -8.16 1.11 -8.01
C LEU A 82 -7.04 0.37 -8.75
N PHE A 83 -6.07 1.10 -9.32
CA PHE A 83 -4.93 0.48 -10.00
C PHE A 83 -4.16 -0.46 -9.07
N LEU A 84 -3.87 -0.03 -7.84
CA LEU A 84 -3.18 -0.87 -6.85
C LEU A 84 -4.05 -2.06 -6.43
N GLU A 85 -5.35 -1.86 -6.24
CA GLU A 85 -6.26 -2.95 -5.90
C GLU A 85 -6.34 -4.00 -7.02
N LEU A 86 -6.28 -3.59 -8.28
CA LEU A 86 -6.22 -4.50 -9.44
C LEU A 86 -4.91 -5.29 -9.52
N GLN A 87 -3.82 -4.80 -8.92
CA GLN A 87 -2.57 -5.55 -8.83
C GLN A 87 -2.65 -6.66 -7.77
N ARG A 88 -3.52 -6.51 -6.76
CA ARG A 88 -3.77 -7.51 -5.74
C ARG A 88 -4.66 -8.60 -6.32
N ARG A 89 -4.19 -9.84 -6.29
CA ARG A 89 -4.94 -11.01 -6.75
C ARG A 89 -5.40 -11.88 -5.59
N TYR A 90 -4.58 -11.97 -4.55
CA TYR A 90 -4.79 -12.90 -3.45
C TYR A 90 -5.05 -12.14 -2.15
N GLU A 91 -5.94 -12.67 -1.33
CA GLU A 91 -6.22 -12.21 0.02
C GLU A 91 -5.97 -13.36 0.99
N LEU A 92 -5.28 -13.08 2.10
CA LEU A 92 -5.05 -14.10 3.12
C LEU A 92 -6.35 -14.30 3.90
N ASP A 93 -6.97 -15.46 3.74
CA ASP A 93 -8.19 -15.82 4.46
C ASP A 93 -7.85 -16.35 5.86
N THR A 94 -7.15 -17.48 5.91
CA THR A 94 -6.85 -18.19 7.15
C THR A 94 -5.43 -18.77 7.16
N VAL A 95 -4.89 -18.96 8.36
CA VAL A 95 -3.63 -19.68 8.58
C VAL A 95 -3.92 -20.86 9.50
N GLU A 96 -3.70 -22.06 8.98
CA GLU A 96 -3.88 -23.33 9.69
C GLU A 96 -2.53 -23.83 10.20
N TYR A 97 -2.51 -24.25 11.46
CA TYR A 97 -1.32 -24.80 12.12
C TYR A 97 -1.54 -26.29 12.35
N HIS A 98 -0.73 -27.13 11.70
CA HIS A 98 -0.78 -28.58 11.90
C HIS A 98 0.20 -29.02 12.99
N GLN A 99 -0.06 -30.19 13.57
CA GLN A 99 0.79 -30.79 14.62
C GLN A 99 2.23 -31.09 14.14
N SER A 100 2.49 -31.03 12.84
CA SER A 100 3.79 -31.24 12.20
C SER A 100 4.69 -29.99 12.16
N ASP A 101 4.38 -28.93 12.91
CA ASP A 101 4.98 -27.58 12.79
C ASP A 101 4.81 -26.94 11.39
N GLU A 102 4.00 -27.54 10.54
CA GLU A 102 3.71 -27.05 9.20
C GLU A 102 2.56 -26.04 9.24
N LYS A 103 2.77 -24.91 8.55
CA LYS A 103 1.81 -23.81 8.44
C LYS A 103 1.23 -23.80 7.04
N TYR A 104 -0.10 -23.84 6.96
CA TYR A 104 -0.83 -23.73 5.71
C TYR A 104 -1.53 -22.38 5.65
N PHE A 105 -1.31 -21.65 4.56
CA PHE A 105 -1.88 -20.35 4.29
C PHE A 105 -2.96 -20.53 3.22
N ASN A 106 -4.20 -20.26 3.59
CA ASN A 106 -5.33 -20.27 2.68
C ASN A 106 -5.48 -18.88 2.08
N PHE A 107 -5.30 -18.79 0.76
CA PHE A 107 -5.49 -17.57 -0.01
C PHE A 107 -6.77 -17.65 -0.83
N LYS A 108 -7.54 -16.57 -0.82
CA LYS A 108 -8.66 -16.39 -1.73
C LYS A 108 -8.19 -15.65 -2.99
N ASP A 109 -8.37 -16.23 -4.17
CA ASP A 109 -8.17 -15.56 -5.45
C ASP A 109 -9.39 -14.66 -5.73
N LYS A 110 -9.20 -13.34 -5.72
CA LYS A 110 -10.25 -12.34 -5.94
C LYS A 110 -10.87 -12.43 -7.33
N LYS A 111 -10.14 -12.96 -8.32
CA LYS A 111 -10.62 -13.04 -9.71
C LYS A 111 -11.56 -14.22 -9.94
N THR A 112 -11.25 -15.35 -9.33
CA THR A 112 -11.96 -16.62 -9.55
C THR A 112 -12.84 -17.03 -8.37
N ASP A 113 -12.76 -16.30 -7.25
CA ASP A 113 -13.43 -16.61 -5.98
C ASP A 113 -13.01 -17.99 -5.41
N SER A 114 -11.87 -18.52 -5.86
CA SER A 114 -11.36 -19.85 -5.48
C SER A 114 -10.31 -19.77 -4.39
N PHE A 115 -10.20 -20.82 -3.59
CA PHE A 115 -9.17 -20.93 -2.55
C PHE A 115 -7.95 -21.70 -3.03
N ILE A 116 -6.78 -21.23 -2.63
CA ILE A 116 -5.48 -21.87 -2.85
C ILE A 116 -4.82 -22.02 -1.49
N GLN A 117 -4.43 -23.23 -1.14
CA GLN A 117 -3.68 -23.51 0.08
C GLN A 117 -2.20 -23.69 -0.25
N LEU A 118 -1.33 -22.98 0.47
CA LEU A 118 0.13 -23.07 0.29
C LEU A 118 0.83 -23.23 1.64
N THR A 119 1.93 -23.99 1.64
CA THR A 119 2.83 -24.07 2.80
C THR A 119 3.81 -22.90 2.81
N THR A 120 4.57 -22.72 3.91
CA THR A 120 5.68 -21.76 3.96
C THR A 120 6.64 -21.92 2.76
N GLU A 121 7.02 -23.15 2.43
CA GLU A 121 7.90 -23.43 1.29
C GLU A 121 7.21 -23.10 -0.04
N GLY A 122 5.92 -23.41 -0.18
CA GLY A 122 5.12 -23.07 -1.36
C GLY A 122 5.05 -21.57 -1.63
N ILE A 123 4.98 -20.74 -0.59
CA ILE A 123 5.01 -19.27 -0.72
C ILE A 123 6.40 -18.78 -1.12
N LEU A 124 7.46 -19.27 -0.46
CA LEU A 124 8.84 -18.85 -0.74
C LEU A 124 9.27 -19.21 -2.16
N ASN A 125 8.80 -20.35 -2.68
CA ASN A 125 9.07 -20.80 -4.04
C ASN A 125 8.16 -20.14 -5.10
N ASN A 126 7.16 -19.35 -4.69
CA ASN A 126 6.20 -18.71 -5.60
C ASN A 126 6.08 -17.20 -5.32
N PRO A 127 7.11 -16.40 -5.65
CA PRO A 127 7.15 -14.97 -5.37
C PRO A 127 6.02 -14.19 -6.06
N ASP A 128 5.48 -14.72 -7.16
CA ASP A 128 4.35 -14.12 -7.87
C ASP A 128 3.06 -14.10 -7.03
N ILE A 129 2.86 -15.11 -6.19
CA ILE A 129 1.72 -15.13 -5.26
C ILE A 129 1.99 -14.13 -4.16
N PHE A 130 3.19 -14.16 -3.57
CA PHE A 130 3.57 -13.25 -2.49
C PHE A 130 3.39 -11.77 -2.87
N ASN A 131 3.87 -11.38 -4.05
CA ASN A 131 3.80 -9.99 -4.56
C ASN A 131 2.37 -9.52 -4.92
N LYS A 132 1.41 -10.44 -5.00
CA LYS A 132 0.00 -10.14 -5.34
C LYS A 132 -0.94 -10.23 -4.14
N ILE A 133 -0.39 -10.41 -2.93
CA ILE A 133 -1.14 -10.34 -1.66
C ILE A 133 -1.24 -8.88 -1.21
N LYS A 134 -2.27 -8.52 -0.42
CA LYS A 134 -2.35 -7.22 0.25
C LYS A 134 -1.10 -6.96 1.11
N ASP A 135 -0.50 -5.77 1.03
CA ASP A 135 0.79 -5.48 1.69
C ASP A 135 0.78 -5.79 3.20
N GLY A 136 -0.31 -5.50 3.91
CA GLY A 136 -0.47 -5.85 5.33
C GLY A 136 -0.40 -7.36 5.61
N ASP A 137 -0.98 -8.16 4.71
CA ASP A 137 -0.94 -9.62 4.80
C ASP A 137 0.43 -10.16 4.40
N GLN A 138 1.14 -9.52 3.47
CA GLN A 138 2.53 -9.88 3.14
C GLN A 138 3.44 -9.82 4.36
N PHE A 139 3.32 -8.77 5.19
CA PHE A 139 4.09 -8.67 6.44
C PHE A 139 3.74 -9.79 7.42
N LYS A 140 2.45 -10.09 7.59
CA LYS A 140 1.98 -11.17 8.47
C LYS A 140 2.53 -12.52 8.00
N VAL A 141 2.44 -12.80 6.69
CA VAL A 141 2.99 -14.02 6.07
C VAL A 141 4.50 -14.07 6.27
N GLY A 142 5.22 -13.00 5.95
CA GLY A 142 6.67 -12.91 6.09
C GLY A 142 7.13 -13.14 7.54
N PHE A 143 6.46 -12.52 8.51
CA PHE A 143 6.72 -12.74 9.94
C PHE A 143 6.54 -14.21 10.33
N LEU A 144 5.41 -14.81 9.94
CA LEU A 144 5.10 -16.22 10.25
C LEU A 144 6.06 -17.20 9.57
N CYS A 145 6.53 -16.88 8.37
CA CYS A 145 7.54 -17.67 7.66
C CYS A 145 8.93 -17.54 8.32
N GLY A 146 9.29 -16.35 8.83
CA GLY A 146 10.58 -16.07 9.47
C GLY A 146 10.70 -16.53 10.93
N ASP A 147 9.59 -16.86 11.60
CA ASP A 147 9.55 -17.22 13.02
C ASP A 147 10.30 -18.52 13.38
N LYS A 148 10.74 -19.30 12.38
CA LYS A 148 11.55 -20.53 12.57
C LYS A 148 12.90 -20.27 13.27
N ASN A 149 13.43 -19.06 13.23
CA ASN A 149 14.76 -18.75 13.75
C ASN A 149 14.81 -18.36 15.25
N LYS A 150 13.69 -18.32 15.97
CA LYS A 150 13.68 -17.93 17.41
C LYS A 150 13.57 -19.09 18.39
N SER A 151 13.21 -20.29 17.94
CA SER A 151 13.07 -21.47 18.79
C SER A 151 14.37 -22.27 18.96
N GLU A 152 15.40 -22.03 18.14
CA GLU A 152 16.67 -22.80 18.20
C GLU A 152 17.76 -22.15 19.07
N ASP A 153 17.59 -20.91 19.56
CA ASP A 153 18.68 -20.17 20.23
C ASP A 153 18.56 -20.12 21.77
N LYS A 154 17.84 -21.06 22.38
CA LYS A 154 17.77 -21.22 23.86
C LYS A 154 18.44 -22.50 24.39
N SER A 155 19.03 -23.31 23.53
CA SER A 155 19.61 -24.61 23.88
C SER A 155 21.12 -24.72 23.64
N LYS A 156 21.86 -23.60 23.54
CA LYS A 156 23.33 -23.61 23.68
C LYS A 156 23.75 -23.13 25.06
N GLY A 157 24.16 -24.12 25.84
CA GLY A 157 24.43 -24.07 27.26
C GLY A 157 25.44 -23.01 27.69
N ARG A 158 25.10 -22.36 28.80
CA ARG A 158 26.07 -21.85 29.77
C ARG A 158 26.80 -23.05 30.40
N GLU A 159 27.85 -23.52 29.76
CA GLU A 159 28.93 -24.23 30.45
C GLU A 159 30.25 -23.54 30.12
N SER A 160 30.62 -22.56 30.94
CA SER A 160 32.01 -22.12 31.04
C SER A 160 32.54 -22.60 32.39
N ASN A 161 33.13 -23.79 32.33
CA ASN A 161 33.82 -24.43 33.42
C ASN A 161 35.04 -23.60 33.87
N ASN A 162 35.11 -23.43 35.19
CA ASN A 162 36.30 -23.13 35.98
C ASN A 162 37.52 -23.92 35.46
N LYS A 163 38.62 -23.23 35.12
CA LYS A 163 39.95 -23.85 35.18
C LYS A 163 41.09 -22.84 35.39
N LYS A 164 41.56 -22.83 36.64
CA LYS A 164 42.95 -22.72 37.13
C LYS A 164 43.79 -21.52 36.70
N MET A 165 44.04 -20.62 37.66
CA MET A 165 45.35 -19.98 37.83
C MET A 165 46.06 -20.66 39.01
N HIS A 166 47.19 -21.28 38.72
CA HIS A 166 48.28 -21.53 39.66
C HIS A 166 49.58 -21.36 38.89
#